data_AF-A0A6C0B5U2-F1
#
_entry.id   AF-A0A6C0B5U2-F1
#
_cell.length_a   1.000
_cell.length_b   1.000
_cell.length_c   1.000
_cell.angle_alpha   90.00
_cell.angle_beta   90.00
_cell.angle_gamma   90.00
#
_symmetry.space_group_name_H-M   'P 1'
#
loop_
_entity.id
_entity.type
_entity.pdbx_description
1 polymer ?
#
loop_
_entity_poly.entity_id
_entity_poly.type
_entity_poly.pdbx_seq_one_letter_code
_entity_poly.pdbx_strand_id
1 'polypeptide(L)'
;MLDTNLLIVIVLVALAGMAVYAAERYTKKQPVDWADASKIGLLSGAGAGGLLFAMGGDTEAVVATASVASTAVQDMFVGKPSF
;
A
#
# COMPACT_ATOMS: atom_id res chain seq x y z
N MET A 1 -18.37 -11.73 -0.75
CA MET A 1 -17.73 -12.84 -0.02
C MET A 1 -16.25 -12.52 0.07
N LEU A 2 -15.54 -12.93 1.13
CA LEU A 2 -14.10 -12.64 1.24
C LEU A 2 -13.34 -13.62 0.34
N ASP A 3 -13.07 -13.20 -0.90
CA ASP A 3 -12.44 -14.08 -1.89
C ASP A 3 -10.93 -14.24 -1.61
N THR A 4 -10.39 -15.42 -1.93
CA THR A 4 -8.96 -15.73 -1.73
C THR A 4 -8.05 -14.70 -2.38
N ASN A 5 -8.44 -14.16 -3.54
CA ASN A 5 -7.67 -13.12 -4.24
C ASN A 5 -7.58 -11.81 -3.44
N LEU A 6 -8.67 -11.41 -2.77
CA LEU A 6 -8.70 -10.21 -1.92
C LEU A 6 -7.80 -10.38 -0.70
N LEU A 7 -7.80 -11.58 -0.10
CA LEU A 7 -6.88 -11.91 0.99
C LEU A 7 -5.41 -11.85 0.56
N ILE A 8 -5.09 -12.35 -0.64
CA ILE A 8 -3.73 -12.30 -1.18
C ILE A 8 -3.28 -10.84 -1.33
N VAL A 9 -4.13 -9.95 -1.85
CA VAL A 9 -3.80 -8.52 -2.00
C VAL A 9 -3.53 -7.88 -0.64
N ILE A 10 -4.38 -8.12 0.36
CA ILE A 10 -4.20 -7.58 1.72
C ILE A 10 -2.87 -8.02 2.32
N VAL A 11 -2.50 -9.29 2.17
CA VAL A 11 -1.23 -9.84 2.66
C VAL A 11 -0.04 -9.25 1.91
N LEU A 12 -0.13 -9.11 0.59
CA LEU A 12 0.94 -8.50 -0.21
C LEU A 12 1.20 -7.04 0.20
N VAL A 13 0.15 -6.26 0.44
CA VAL A 13 0.30 -4.87 0.91
C VAL A 13 0.94 -4.82 2.29
N ALA A 14 0.54 -5.72 3.21
CA ALA A 14 1.17 -5.82 4.53
C ALA A 14 2.68 -6.11 4.43
N LEU A 15 3.07 -7.08 3.59
CA LEU A 15 4.47 -7.44 3.35
C LEU A 15 5.24 -6.30 2.67
N ALA A 16 4.63 -5.60 1.71
CA ALA A 16 5.24 -4.45 1.05
C ALA A 16 5.51 -3.32 2.05
N GLY A 17 4.56 -3.02 2.95
CA GLY A 17 4.76 -2.04 4.02
C GLY A 17 5.92 -2.40 4.95
N MET A 18 6.04 -3.67 5.34
CA MET A 18 7.17 -4.17 6.12
C MET A 18 8.50 -4.07 5.37
N ALA A 19 8.52 -4.35 4.06
CA ALA A 19 9.70 -4.25 3.23
C ALA A 19 10.19 -2.80 3.09
N VAL A 20 9.28 -1.85 2.91
CA VAL A 20 9.60 -0.41 2.87
C VAL A 20 10.21 0.05 4.19
N TYR A 21 9.63 -0.37 5.32
CA TYR A 21 10.20 -0.09 6.64
C TYR A 21 11.60 -0.70 6.83
N ALA A 22 11.80 -1.95 6.40
CA ALA A 22 13.11 -2.60 6.46
C ALA A 22 14.14 -1.86 5.58
N ALA A 23 13.74 -1.40 4.40
CA ALA A 23 14.58 -0.60 3.51
C ALA A 23 14.94 0.77 4.12
N GLU A 24 14.02 1.41 4.82
CA GLU A 24 14.27 2.65 5.56
C GLU A 24 15.31 2.43 6.67
N ARG A 25 15.12 1.38 7.49
CA ARG A 25 16.06 1.01 8.56
C ARG A 25 17.45 0.69 8.01
N TYR A 26 17.51 -0.06 6.91
CA TYR A 26 18.75 -0.36 6.20
C TYR A 26 19.47 0.91 5.74
N THR A 27 18.75 1.85 5.12
CA THR A 27 19.29 3.14 4.65
C THR A 27 19.85 3.98 5.80
N LYS A 28 19.19 3.92 6.97
CA LYS A 28 19.60 4.65 8.18
C LYS A 28 20.65 3.90 9.02
N LYS A 29 21.13 2.72 8.58
CA LYS A 29 22.03 1.83 9.34
C LYS A 29 21.50 1.51 10.74
N GLN A 30 20.20 1.39 10.88
CA GLN A 30 19.54 1.06 12.13
C GLN A 30 19.07 -0.40 12.11
N PRO A 31 19.08 -1.09 13.27
CA PRO A 31 18.49 -2.42 13.35
C PRO A 31 16.98 -2.33 13.10
N VAL A 32 16.43 -3.40 12.52
CA VAL A 32 14.99 -3.55 12.31
C VAL A 32 14.34 -3.84 13.66
N ASP A 33 13.42 -2.98 14.08
CA ASP A 33 12.52 -3.29 15.20
C ASP A 33 11.30 -4.06 14.65
N TRP A 34 11.17 -5.32 15.06
CA TRP A 34 10.11 -6.23 14.62
C TRP A 34 8.72 -5.86 15.15
N ALA A 35 8.64 -5.21 16.31
CA ALA A 35 7.36 -4.74 16.83
C ALA A 35 6.81 -3.62 15.94
N ASP A 36 7.66 -2.68 15.53
CA ASP A 36 7.26 -1.62 14.61
C ASP A 36 6.98 -2.16 13.20
N ALA A 37 7.80 -3.10 12.71
CA ALA A 37 7.54 -3.76 11.43
C ALA A 37 6.14 -4.41 11.40
N SER A 38 5.78 -5.14 12.47
CA SER A 38 4.47 -5.80 12.57
C SER A 38 3.31 -4.81 12.58
N LYS A 39 3.45 -3.67 13.28
CA LYS A 39 2.43 -2.61 13.31
C LYS A 39 2.25 -2.00 11.92
N ILE A 40 3.35 -1.72 11.22
CA ILE A 40 3.32 -1.19 9.86
C ILE A 40 2.66 -2.18 8.90
N GLY A 41 3.01 -3.47 8.98
CA GLY A 41 2.38 -4.53 8.20
C GLY A 41 0.88 -4.64 8.47
N LEU A 42 0.46 -4.66 9.73
CA LEU A 42 -0.96 -4.71 10.12
C LEU A 42 -1.73 -3.49 9.64
N LEU A 43 -1.19 -2.28 9.81
CA LEU A 43 -1.86 -1.04 9.42
C LEU A 43 -1.97 -0.91 7.90
N SER A 44 -0.91 -1.27 7.15
CA SER A 44 -0.93 -1.24 5.69
C SER A 44 -1.89 -2.30 5.10
N GLY A 45 -1.89 -3.52 5.64
CA GLY A 45 -2.87 -4.55 5.27
C GLY A 45 -4.31 -4.15 5.61
N ALA A 46 -4.55 -3.62 6.81
CA ALA A 46 -5.87 -3.13 7.20
C ALA A 46 -6.34 -1.95 6.31
N GLY A 47 -5.44 -1.04 5.93
CA GLY A 47 -5.72 0.04 5.00
C GLY A 47 -6.13 -0.48 3.61
N ALA A 48 -5.40 -1.45 3.06
CA ALA A 48 -5.77 -2.11 1.81
C ALA A 48 -7.11 -2.84 1.91
N GLY A 49 -7.35 -3.57 3.00
CA GLY A 49 -8.63 -4.24 3.24
C GLY A 49 -9.80 -3.26 3.34
N GLY A 50 -9.60 -2.11 3.98
CA GLY A 50 -10.59 -1.03 4.07
C GLY A 50 -10.93 -0.42 2.71
N LEU A 51 -9.92 -0.20 1.86
CA LEU A 51 -10.13 0.28 0.48
C LEU A 51 -10.89 -0.74 -0.36
N LEU A 52 -10.47 -2.02 -0.32
CA LEU A 52 -11.17 -3.09 -1.01
C LEU A 52 -12.63 -3.21 -0.54
N PHE A 53 -12.88 -3.08 0.76
CA PHE A 53 -14.23 -3.08 1.31
C PHE A 53 -15.07 -1.90 0.81
N ALA A 54 -14.53 -0.69 0.84
CA ALA A 54 -15.21 0.52 0.36
C ALA A 54 -15.57 0.44 -1.12
N MET A 55 -14.74 -0.26 -1.91
CA MET A 55 -14.93 -0.46 -3.34
C MET A 55 -15.72 -1.73 -3.70
N GLY A 56 -16.35 -2.37 -2.71
CA GLY A 56 -17.22 -3.52 -2.93
C GLY A 56 -16.48 -4.81 -3.31
N GLY A 57 -15.17 -4.88 -3.10
CA GLY A 57 -14.32 -6.01 -3.50
C GLY A 57 -13.87 -5.97 -4.95
N ASP A 58 -14.13 -4.88 -5.68
CA ASP A 58 -13.66 -4.72 -7.06
C ASP A 58 -12.18 -4.30 -7.09
N THR A 59 -11.31 -5.28 -7.34
CA THR A 59 -9.87 -5.07 -7.47
C THR A 59 -9.47 -4.23 -8.68
N GLU A 60 -10.23 -4.28 -9.78
CA GLU A 60 -9.92 -3.45 -10.96
C GLU A 60 -10.17 -1.98 -10.66
N ALA A 61 -11.25 -1.67 -9.95
CA ALA A 61 -11.55 -0.31 -9.52
C ALA A 61 -10.47 0.23 -8.56
N VAL A 62 -9.92 -0.61 -7.67
CA VAL A 62 -8.80 -0.23 -6.78
C VAL A 62 -7.52 0.05 -7.57
N VAL A 63 -7.19 -0.81 -8.54
CA VAL A 63 -6.02 -0.63 -9.41
C VAL A 63 -6.17 0.62 -10.28
N ALA A 64 -7.36 0.87 -10.82
CA ALA A 64 -7.64 2.07 -11.60
C ALA A 64 -7.47 3.34 -10.75
N THR A 65 -7.99 3.33 -9.51
CA THR A 65 -7.83 4.46 -8.58
C THR A 65 -6.36 4.67 -8.19
N ALA A 66 -5.62 3.59 -7.93
CA ALA A 66 -4.19 3.66 -7.64
C ALA A 66 -3.38 4.17 -8.84
N SER A 67 -3.74 3.76 -10.06
CA SER A 67 -3.12 4.25 -11.30
C SER A 67 -3.34 5.74 -11.47
N VAL A 68 -4.58 6.22 -11.28
CA VAL A 68 -4.91 7.66 -11.36
C VAL A 68 -4.19 8.47 -10.28
N ALA A 69 -4.11 7.95 -9.06
CA ALA A 69 -3.35 8.58 -7.99
C ALA A 69 -1.86 8.64 -8.33
N SER A 70 -1.30 7.59 -8.95
CA SER A 70 0.11 7.56 -9.34
C SER A 70 0.45 8.56 -10.44
N THR A 71 -0.41 8.75 -11.44
CA THR A 71 -0.23 9.77 -12.47
C THR A 71 -0.37 11.18 -11.88
N ALA A 72 -1.40 11.42 -11.05
CA ALA A 72 -1.57 12.71 -10.40
C ALA A 72 -0.36 13.08 -9.50
N VAL A 73 0.19 12.10 -8.79
CA VAL A 73 1.41 12.28 -8.00
C VAL A 73 2.62 12.53 -8.89
N GLN A 74 2.76 11.83 -10.02
CA GLN A 74 3.83 12.11 -10.98
C GLN A 74 3.73 13.53 -11.54
N ASP A 75 2.54 14.00 -11.91
CA ASP A 75 2.31 15.34 -12.42
C ASP A 75 2.69 16.43 -11.40
N MET A 76 2.52 16.16 -10.09
CA MET A 76 2.99 17.02 -9.00
C MET A 76 4.52 17.12 -8.91
N PHE A 77 5.26 16.15 -9.44
CA PHE A 77 6.73 16.15 -9.48
C PHE A 77 7.32 16.67 -10.80
N VAL A 78 6.53 16.75 -11.88
CA VAL A 78 6.96 17.34 -13.18
C VAL A 78 6.45 18.77 -13.39
N GLY A 79 5.69 19.33 -12.44
CA GLY A 79 5.25 20.73 -12.45
C GLY A 79 4.23 21.07 -13.54
N LYS A 80 3.55 20.07 -14.11
CA LYS A 80 2.47 20.27 -15.08
C LYS A 80 1.14 19.82 -14.46
N PRO A 81 0.43 20.69 -13.73
CA PRO A 81 -0.92 20.38 -13.32
C PRO A 81 -1.82 20.41 -14.55
N SER A 82 -2.26 19.24 -15.03
CA SER A 82 -3.42 19.14 -15.91
C SER A 82 -4.67 19.02 -15.05
N PHE A 83 -5.45 20.10 -15.00
CA PHE A 83 -6.83 20.08 -14.52
C PHE A 83 -7.76 19.60 -15.63
#